data_AF-A0A1I5YP99-F1
#
_entry.id   AF-A0A1I5YP99-F1
#
_cell.length_a   1.000
_cell.length_b   1.000
_cell.length_c   1.000
_cell.angle_alpha   90.00
_cell.angle_beta   90.00
_cell.angle_gamma   90.00
#
_symmetry.space_group_name_H-M   'P 1'
#
loop_
_entity.id
_entity.type
_entity.pdbx_description
1 polymer ?
#
loop_
_entity_poly.entity_id
_entity_poly.type
_entity_poly.pdbx_seq_one_letter_code
_entity_poly.pdbx_strand_id
1 'polypeptide(L)'
;MKKLLATMFIATVFFTVSASAQPGGRGERVKQYLTDSLGVSAANADSVMAISQRSMQQMRSIMQDQALSRDDKREKAKPIRDAAKEEMKKYLTADQLQKLDQKQMEWRQNRRGGNGGRR
;
A
#
# COMPACT_ATOMS: atom_id res chain seq x y z
N MET A 1 -16.74 22.63 49.71
CA MET A 1 -15.41 22.44 49.09
C MET A 1 -15.55 22.55 47.58
N LYS A 2 -14.74 23.41 46.97
CA LYS A 2 -14.77 23.80 45.56
C LYS A 2 -14.07 22.76 44.69
N LYS A 3 -14.73 22.22 43.66
CA LYS A 3 -14.17 21.81 42.34
C LYS A 3 -15.33 21.82 41.33
N LEU A 4 -15.79 23.01 40.93
CA LEU A 4 -15.57 23.61 39.60
C LEU A 4 -15.97 22.71 38.42
N LEU A 5 -17.12 23.07 37.85
CA LEU A 5 -17.49 22.92 36.44
C LEU A 5 -16.36 23.41 35.52
N ALA A 6 -16.11 22.67 34.43
CA ALA A 6 -15.59 23.22 33.19
C ALA A 6 -15.97 22.30 32.02
N THR A 7 -17.05 22.68 31.34
CA THR A 7 -17.30 22.39 29.94
C THR A 7 -16.09 22.79 29.09
N MET A 8 -15.59 21.87 28.27
CA MET A 8 -14.74 22.24 27.13
C MET A 8 -15.27 21.53 25.88
N PHE A 9 -16.02 22.31 25.09
CA PHE A 9 -15.96 22.22 23.63
C PHE A 9 -14.50 22.18 23.19
N ILE A 10 -14.15 21.31 22.24
CA ILE A 10 -12.98 21.32 21.32
C ILE A 10 -12.74 19.85 20.97
N ALA A 11 -12.61 19.41 19.74
CA ALA A 11 -12.90 19.94 18.43
C ALA A 11 -12.89 18.68 17.57
N THR A 12 -13.76 18.63 16.56
CA THR A 12 -13.66 17.67 15.48
C THR A 12 -12.28 17.85 14.85
N VAL A 13 -11.32 17.01 15.25
CA VAL A 13 -10.03 16.95 14.58
C VAL A 13 -10.32 16.34 13.22
N PHE A 14 -10.55 17.20 12.23
CA PHE A 14 -10.25 16.89 10.85
C PHE A 14 -8.77 16.52 10.82
N PHE A 15 -8.50 15.22 10.92
CA PHE A 15 -7.19 14.69 10.61
C PHE A 15 -7.04 14.80 9.10
N THR A 16 -6.70 16.00 8.62
CA THR A 16 -6.16 16.16 7.28
C THR A 16 -4.88 15.35 7.27
N VAL A 17 -4.99 14.11 6.78
CA VAL A 17 -3.85 13.32 6.35
C VAL A 17 -3.21 14.12 5.24
N SER A 18 -2.25 14.97 5.58
CA SER A 18 -1.27 15.45 4.64
C SER A 18 -0.46 14.24 4.24
N ALA A 19 -0.96 13.51 3.24
CA ALA A 19 -0.16 12.57 2.48
C ALA A 19 0.90 13.42 1.80
N SER A 20 2.04 13.62 2.47
CA SER A 20 3.22 14.24 1.89
C SER A 20 3.69 13.34 0.76
N ALA A 21 3.16 13.59 -0.45
CA ALA A 21 3.64 13.04 -1.69
C ALA A 21 5.03 13.64 -1.93
N GLN A 22 6.05 13.02 -1.33
CA GLN A 22 7.42 13.41 -1.57
C GLN A 22 7.75 13.07 -3.03
N PRO A 23 8.12 14.06 -3.88
CA PRO A 23 8.44 13.82 -5.29
C PRO A 23 9.52 12.74 -5.40
N GLY A 24 9.31 11.72 -6.24
CA GLY A 24 10.25 10.59 -6.40
C GLY A 24 10.07 9.43 -5.40
N GLY A 25 9.03 9.46 -4.56
CA GLY A 25 8.66 8.36 -3.69
C GLY A 25 8.40 7.04 -4.43
N ARG A 26 8.39 5.91 -3.69
CA ARG A 26 8.07 4.60 -4.28
C ARG A 26 6.72 4.62 -5.02
N GLY A 27 5.72 5.32 -4.51
CA GLY A 27 4.40 5.42 -5.13
C GLY A 27 4.44 6.11 -6.49
N GLU A 28 5.21 7.20 -6.61
CA GLU A 28 5.36 7.93 -7.88
C GLU A 28 6.02 7.06 -8.95
N ARG A 29 7.08 6.33 -8.59
CA ARG A 29 7.76 5.40 -9.52
C ARG A 29 6.84 4.27 -10.00
N VAL A 30 5.93 3.80 -9.14
CA VAL A 30 4.94 2.80 -9.54
C VAL A 30 3.93 3.44 -10.49
N LYS A 31 3.42 4.63 -10.18
CA LYS A 31 2.47 5.34 -11.03
C LYS A 31 3.05 5.62 -12.41
N GLN A 32 4.29 6.11 -12.49
CA GLN A 32 5.03 6.30 -13.75
C GLN A 32 5.19 4.99 -14.52
N TYR A 33 5.52 3.88 -13.85
CA TYR A 33 5.60 2.59 -14.53
C TYR A 33 4.23 2.16 -15.11
N LEU A 34 3.13 2.39 -14.38
CA LEU A 34 1.78 2.08 -14.87
C LEU A 34 1.43 2.90 -16.12
N THR A 35 1.69 4.21 -16.11
CA THR A 35 1.36 5.09 -17.23
C THR A 35 2.31 4.87 -18.41
N ASP A 36 3.61 4.92 -18.16
CA ASP A 36 4.63 5.07 -19.22
C ASP A 36 5.03 3.71 -19.81
N SER A 37 5.06 2.66 -18.97
CA SER A 37 5.49 1.32 -19.42
C SER A 37 4.31 0.39 -19.71
N LEU A 38 3.18 0.56 -19.03
CA LEU A 38 2.00 -0.29 -19.22
C LEU A 38 0.87 0.39 -20.01
N GLY A 39 0.97 1.69 -20.30
CA GLY A 39 -0.04 2.42 -21.05
C GLY A 39 -1.37 2.55 -20.31
N VAL A 40 -1.36 2.47 -18.97
CA VAL A 40 -2.56 2.60 -18.14
C VAL A 40 -2.94 4.08 -18.07
N SER A 41 -4.22 4.41 -18.22
CA SER A 41 -4.68 5.80 -18.07
C SER A 41 -4.37 6.35 -16.68
N ALA A 42 -4.19 7.66 -16.55
CA ALA A 42 -3.88 8.28 -15.25
C ALA A 42 -4.94 7.94 -14.17
N ALA A 43 -6.22 7.97 -14.54
CA ALA A 43 -7.32 7.62 -13.63
C ALA A 43 -7.30 6.14 -13.19
N ASN A 44 -6.99 5.22 -14.11
CA ASN A 44 -6.85 3.80 -13.78
C ASN A 44 -5.59 3.57 -12.91
N ALA A 45 -4.49 4.28 -13.18
CA ALA A 45 -3.28 4.21 -12.38
C ALA A 45 -3.53 4.69 -10.95
N ASP A 46 -4.29 5.77 -10.75
CA ASP A 46 -4.69 6.25 -9.42
C ASP A 46 -5.55 5.22 -8.68
N SER A 47 -6.48 4.56 -9.38
CA SER A 47 -7.30 3.49 -8.81
C SER A 47 -6.46 2.29 -8.38
N VAL A 48 -5.53 1.84 -9.24
CA VAL A 48 -4.59 0.75 -8.93
C VAL A 48 -3.71 1.09 -7.72
N MET A 49 -3.23 2.34 -7.66
CA MET A 49 -2.45 2.84 -6.53
C MET A 49 -3.24 2.84 -5.23
N ALA A 50 -4.50 3.29 -5.25
CA ALA A 50 -5.38 3.26 -4.08
C ALA A 50 -5.62 1.83 -3.56
N ILE A 51 -5.90 0.88 -4.47
CA ILE A 51 -6.06 -0.54 -4.13
C ILE A 51 -4.78 -1.10 -3.50
N SER A 52 -3.63 -0.79 -4.09
CA SER A 52 -2.32 -1.22 -3.57
C SER A 52 -2.05 -0.68 -2.17
N GLN A 53 -2.34 0.61 -1.93
CA GLN A 53 -2.17 1.25 -0.63
C GLN A 53 -3.08 0.63 0.43
N ARG A 54 -4.35 0.42 0.12
CA ARG A 54 -5.30 -0.24 1.03
C ARG A 54 -4.84 -1.66 1.41
N SER A 55 -4.48 -2.46 0.41
CA SER A 55 -3.95 -3.82 0.63
C SER A 55 -2.69 -3.79 1.49
N MET A 56 -1.79 -2.84 1.27
CA MET A 56 -0.56 -2.67 2.06
C MET A 56 -0.86 -2.33 3.53
N GLN A 57 -1.84 -1.46 3.80
CA GLN A 57 -2.25 -1.12 5.17
C GLN A 57 -2.81 -2.34 5.90
N GLN A 58 -3.69 -3.11 5.27
CA GLN A 58 -4.24 -4.34 5.86
C GLN A 58 -3.13 -5.38 6.11
N MET A 59 -2.21 -5.53 5.16
CA MET A 59 -1.03 -6.39 5.30
C MET A 59 -0.16 -5.97 6.49
N ARG A 60 0.02 -4.66 6.69
CA ARG A 60 0.85 -4.12 7.78
C ARG A 60 0.30 -4.53 9.14
N SER A 61 -1.02 -4.47 9.34
CA SER A 61 -1.67 -4.90 10.59
C SER A 61 -1.37 -6.37 10.88
N ILE A 62 -1.47 -7.25 9.88
CA ILE A 62 -1.14 -8.69 10.04
C ILE A 62 0.35 -8.89 10.36
N MET A 63 1.24 -8.15 9.69
CA MET A 63 2.68 -8.30 9.90
C MET A 63 3.11 -7.84 11.29
N GLN A 64 2.44 -6.82 11.83
CA GLN A 64 2.71 -6.25 13.15
C GLN A 64 2.07 -7.04 14.31
N ASP A 65 1.10 -7.91 14.02
CA ASP A 65 0.48 -8.77 15.02
C ASP A 65 1.51 -9.77 15.58
N GLN A 66 1.87 -9.63 16.85
CA GLN A 66 2.87 -10.49 17.50
C GLN A 66 2.28 -11.82 17.98
N ALA A 67 0.95 -11.96 18.01
CA ALA A 67 0.28 -13.19 18.41
C ALA A 67 0.25 -14.24 17.28
N LEU A 68 0.51 -13.83 16.04
CA LEU A 68 0.47 -14.71 14.88
C LEU A 68 1.85 -15.28 14.54
N SER A 69 1.87 -16.59 14.24
CA SER A 69 3.04 -17.23 13.65
C SER A 69 3.29 -16.70 12.22
N ARG A 70 4.46 -17.01 11.66
CA ARG A 70 4.76 -16.62 10.26
C ARG A 70 3.82 -17.29 9.27
N ASP A 71 3.41 -18.52 9.53
CA ASP A 71 2.51 -19.26 8.66
C ASP A 71 1.09 -18.70 8.74
N ASP A 72 0.60 -18.39 9.94
CA ASP A 72 -0.70 -17.72 10.11
C ASP A 72 -0.72 -16.36 9.42
N LYS A 73 0.37 -15.59 9.54
CA LYS A 73 0.51 -14.31 8.83
C LYS A 73 0.44 -14.49 7.32
N ARG A 74 1.08 -15.53 6.78
CA ARG A 74 1.06 -15.83 5.34
C ARG A 74 -0.33 -16.26 4.89
N GLU A 75 -1.00 -17.09 5.66
CA GLU A 75 -2.36 -17.58 5.38
C GLU A 75 -3.35 -16.41 5.39
N LYS A 76 -3.35 -15.57 6.44
CA LYS A 76 -4.20 -14.38 6.52
C LYS A 76 -3.86 -13.31 5.48
N ALA A 77 -2.60 -13.22 5.06
CA ALA A 77 -2.18 -12.31 4.00
C ALA A 77 -2.68 -12.71 2.61
N LYS A 78 -2.84 -14.00 2.34
CA LYS A 78 -3.22 -14.51 1.02
C LYS A 78 -4.54 -13.90 0.50
N PRO A 79 -5.68 -13.96 1.24
CA PRO A 79 -6.95 -13.42 0.75
C PRO A 79 -6.90 -11.90 0.49
N ILE A 80 -6.10 -11.15 1.25
CA ILE A 80 -5.92 -9.69 1.02
C ILE A 80 -5.22 -9.42 -0.32
N ARG A 81 -4.23 -10.25 -0.67
CA ARG A 81 -3.54 -10.13 -1.97
C ARG A 81 -4.44 -10.55 -3.11
N ASP A 82 -5.16 -11.66 -2.95
CA ASP A 82 -6.07 -12.18 -3.96
C ASP A 82 -7.20 -11.18 -4.23
N ALA A 83 -7.83 -10.63 -3.18
CA ALA A 83 -8.87 -9.61 -3.31
C ALA A 83 -8.37 -8.34 -4.02
N ALA A 84 -7.18 -7.86 -3.65
CA ALA A 84 -6.58 -6.69 -4.31
C ALA A 84 -6.30 -6.97 -5.80
N LYS A 85 -5.82 -8.17 -6.13
CA LYS A 85 -5.56 -8.57 -7.52
C LYS A 85 -6.85 -8.65 -8.34
N GLU A 86 -7.92 -9.21 -7.77
CA GLU A 86 -9.24 -9.22 -8.42
C GLU A 86 -9.77 -7.80 -8.64
N GLU A 87 -9.59 -6.89 -7.68
CA GLU A 87 -10.02 -5.50 -7.81
C GLU A 87 -9.23 -4.76 -8.90
N MET A 88 -7.92 -5.02 -9.02
CA MET A 88 -7.06 -4.42 -10.04
C MET A 88 -7.44 -4.84 -11.47
N LYS A 89 -8.02 -6.03 -11.68
CA LYS A 89 -8.48 -6.48 -13.02
C LYS A 89 -9.57 -5.58 -13.62
N LYS A 90 -10.24 -4.76 -12.82
CA LYS A 90 -11.20 -3.77 -13.31
C LYS A 90 -10.54 -2.60 -14.05
N TYR A 91 -9.26 -2.36 -13.78
CA TYR A 91 -8.50 -1.20 -14.26
C TYR A 91 -7.32 -1.58 -15.16
N LEU A 92 -6.94 -2.86 -15.15
CA LEU A 92 -5.80 -3.41 -15.86
C LEU A 92 -6.23 -4.60 -16.72
N THR A 93 -5.64 -4.73 -17.90
CA THR A 93 -5.71 -5.97 -18.68
C THR A 93 -4.91 -7.09 -18.00
N ALA A 94 -5.14 -8.34 -18.41
CA ALA A 94 -4.38 -9.48 -17.92
C ALA A 94 -2.86 -9.29 -18.13
N ASP A 95 -2.47 -8.78 -19.30
CA ASP A 95 -1.07 -8.54 -19.65
C ASP A 95 -0.44 -7.42 -18.79
N GLN A 96 -1.18 -6.33 -18.57
CA GLN A 96 -0.72 -5.24 -17.70
C GLN A 96 -0.56 -5.70 -16.25
N LEU A 97 -1.51 -6.50 -15.76
CA LEU A 97 -1.45 -7.07 -14.42
C LEU A 97 -0.25 -8.03 -14.27
N GLN A 98 0.01 -8.88 -15.27
CA GLN A 98 1.16 -9.78 -15.27
C GLN A 98 2.48 -9.00 -15.26
N LYS A 99 2.63 -7.97 -16.09
CA LYS A 99 3.84 -7.12 -16.10
C LYS A 99 4.03 -6.38 -14.78
N LEU A 100 2.95 -5.88 -14.18
CA LEU A 100 2.99 -5.27 -12.85
C LEU A 100 3.46 -6.26 -11.78
N ASP A 101 2.93 -7.49 -11.77
CA ASP A 101 3.34 -8.54 -10.84
C ASP A 101 4.84 -8.88 -10.99
N GLN A 102 5.32 -9.04 -12.23
CA GLN A 102 6.74 -9.26 -12.53
C GLN A 102 7.61 -8.12 -12.03
N LYS A 103 7.22 -6.87 -12.30
CA LYS A 103 7.97 -5.70 -11.85
C LYS A 103 8.02 -5.59 -10.33
N GLN A 104 6.94 -5.94 -9.64
CA GLN A 104 6.92 -6.01 -8.19
C GLN A 104 7.87 -7.07 -7.65
N MET A 105 7.94 -8.25 -8.27
CA MET A 105 8.89 -9.30 -7.89
C MET A 105 10.33 -8.85 -8.09
N GLU A 106 10.65 -8.22 -9.21
CA GLU A 106 11.98 -7.63 -9.48
C GLU A 106 12.37 -6.62 -8.40
N TRP A 107 11.49 -5.66 -8.08
CA TRP A 107 11.74 -4.68 -7.01
C TRP A 107 11.94 -5.33 -5.64
N ARG A 108 11.25 -6.44 -5.35
CA ARG A 108 11.43 -7.19 -4.09
C ARG A 108 12.80 -7.89 -4.06
N GLN A 109 13.22 -8.46 -5.18
CA GLN A 109 14.53 -9.12 -5.32
C GLN A 109 15.67 -8.11 -5.19
N ASN A 110 15.60 -6.98 -5.89
CA ASN A 110 16.62 -5.94 -5.81
C ASN A 110 16.76 -5.37 -4.38
N ARG A 111 15.67 -5.32 -3.61
CA ARG A 111 15.72 -4.94 -2.19
C ARG A 111 16.38 -6.00 -1.29
N ARG A 112 16.27 -7.28 -1.64
CA ARG A 112 16.92 -8.37 -0.90
C ARG A 112 18.40 -8.49 -1.25
N GLY A 113 18.77 -8.24 -2.50
CA GLY A 113 20.16 -8.25 -2.97
C GLY A 113 20.97 -7.00 -2.57
N GLY A 114 20.33 -5.84 -2.44
CA GLY A 114 21.02 -4.56 -2.15
C GLY A 114 21.39 -4.30 -0.68
N ASN A 115 21.04 -5.19 0.25
CA ASN A 115 21.26 -5.01 1.70
C ASN A 115 22.18 -6.08 2.33
N GLY A 116 22.88 -6.87 1.51
CA GLY A 116 23.80 -7.93 1.95
C GLY A 116 25.28 -7.52 1.98
N GLY A 117 25.65 -6.31 1.53
CA GLY A 117 27.04 -5.89 1.32
C GLY A 117 27.52 -4.69 2.17
N ARG A 118 26.90 -4.45 3.33
CA ARG A 118 27.38 -3.44 4.30
C ARG A 118 27.34 -4.02 5.72
N ARG A 119 28.23 -4.96 5.99
CA ARG A 119 28.81 -5.23 7.31
C ARG A 119 30.28 -5.59 7.09
#